data_AF-A0A7S1I026-F1
#
_entry.id   AF-A0A7S1I026-F1
#
_cell.length_a   1.000
_cell.length_b   1.000
_cell.length_c   1.000
_cell.angle_alpha   90.00
_cell.angle_beta   90.00
_cell.angle_gamma   90.00
#
_symmetry.space_group_name_H-M   'P 1'
#
loop_
_entity.id
_entity.type
_entity.pdbx_description
1 polymer ?
#
loop_
_entity_poly.entity_id
_entity_poly.type
_entity_poly.pdbx_seq_one_letter_code
_entity_poly.pdbx_strand_id
1 'polypeptide(L)'
;RGTTQETRGTTSCNPTPARLSGSGTPPSPADVPALSPDTGPNGLSVLLEVDEMQKALQEFAARKPHYLAQQQQLLDLQRRQLQSGAKGLGSEDEQRFQDLLEARAQYHKHLKIVQHFQDRIQQLTQQLRPTA
;
A
#
# COMPACT_ATOMS: atom_id res chain seq x y z
N ARG A 1 28.61 -6.08 -66.48
CA ARG A 1 28.15 -4.70 -66.16
C ARG A 1 27.85 -4.63 -64.68
N GLY A 2 28.55 -3.92 -63.79
CA GLY A 2 29.91 -3.37 -63.70
C GLY A 2 30.27 -3.46 -62.20
N THR A 3 31.44 -3.99 -61.82
CA THR A 3 32.62 -3.23 -61.32
C THR A 3 32.22 -2.15 -60.30
N THR A 4 32.57 -2.22 -59.02
CA THR A 4 33.95 -2.13 -58.50
C THR A 4 34.04 -2.62 -57.04
N GLN A 5 34.95 -3.57 -56.79
CA GLN A 5 35.81 -3.57 -55.60
C GLN A 5 36.98 -2.61 -55.88
N GLU A 6 37.39 -1.83 -54.87
CA GLU A 6 38.71 -1.21 -54.61
C GLU A 6 38.48 -0.16 -53.48
N THR A 7 39.28 0.05 -52.43
CA THR A 7 40.62 -0.41 -52.06
C THR A 7 40.83 -0.21 -50.55
N ARG A 8 41.73 -1.03 -50.04
CA ARG A 8 42.35 -1.03 -48.71
C ARG A 8 42.85 0.35 -48.25
N GLY A 9 42.74 0.58 -46.95
CA GLY A 9 43.41 1.64 -46.21
C GLY A 9 43.31 1.36 -44.72
N THR A 10 44.23 0.55 -44.21
CA THR A 10 44.48 0.30 -42.79
C THR A 10 44.70 1.58 -42.00
N THR A 11 43.98 1.81 -40.91
CA THR A 11 44.57 2.44 -39.72
C THR A 11 43.86 1.92 -38.46
N SER A 12 44.70 1.43 -37.55
CA SER A 12 44.41 0.72 -36.32
C SER A 12 44.00 1.66 -35.17
N CYS A 13 43.08 1.15 -34.35
CA CYS A 13 42.89 1.29 -32.90
C CYS A 13 43.47 2.50 -32.14
N ASN A 14 42.59 3.38 -31.64
CA ASN A 14 42.41 3.69 -30.20
C ASN A 14 41.39 4.84 -29.99
N PRO A 15 40.25 4.64 -29.30
CA PRO A 15 39.48 5.76 -28.78
C PRO A 15 40.10 6.26 -27.48
N THR A 16 40.81 7.38 -27.57
CA THR A 16 41.20 8.23 -26.44
C THR A 16 39.94 8.71 -25.71
N PRO A 17 39.82 8.59 -24.37
CA PRO A 17 38.69 9.13 -23.63
C PRO A 17 38.73 10.66 -23.68
N ALA A 18 37.70 11.26 -24.28
CA ALA A 18 37.51 12.69 -24.30
C ALA A 18 37.26 13.20 -22.87
N ARG A 19 38.21 13.98 -22.35
CA ARG A 19 38.10 14.79 -21.15
C ARG A 19 36.98 15.83 -21.35
N LEU A 20 35.86 15.66 -20.64
CA LEU A 20 34.83 16.69 -20.50
C LEU A 20 35.36 17.81 -19.58
N SER A 21 36.12 18.74 -20.17
CA SER A 21 36.38 20.05 -19.56
C SER A 21 35.31 21.03 -20.02
N GLY A 22 34.14 20.96 -19.37
CA GLY A 22 33.09 21.98 -19.45
C GLY A 22 33.00 22.70 -18.12
N SER A 23 33.54 23.92 -18.08
CA SER A 23 33.41 24.88 -16.98
C SER A 23 31.95 25.26 -16.79
N GLY A 24 31.25 24.59 -15.87
CA GLY A 24 29.97 25.02 -15.32
C GLY A 24 30.20 25.54 -13.91
N THR A 25 30.07 26.84 -13.73
CA THR A 25 29.94 27.51 -12.44
C THR A 25 28.96 26.74 -11.53
N PRO A 26 29.28 26.49 -10.25
CA PRO A 26 28.35 25.86 -9.33
C PRO A 26 27.09 26.74 -9.21
N PRO A 27 25.87 26.17 -9.21
CA PRO A 27 24.66 26.95 -8.99
C PRO A 27 24.75 27.62 -7.61
N SER A 28 24.46 28.92 -7.56
CA SER A 28 24.39 29.69 -6.32
C SER A 28 23.33 29.08 -5.38
N PRO A 29 23.59 28.95 -4.07
CA PRO A 29 22.67 28.33 -3.11
C PRO A 29 21.47 29.25 -2.72
N ALA A 30 21.15 30.26 -3.54
CA ALA A 30 20.18 31.30 -3.20
C ALA A 30 18.79 31.11 -3.84
N ASP A 31 18.57 30.02 -4.59
CA ASP A 31 17.28 29.73 -5.24
C ASP A 31 16.84 28.28 -5.00
N VAL A 32 17.13 27.75 -3.81
CA VAL A 32 16.30 26.67 -3.28
C VAL A 32 15.06 27.38 -2.75
N PRO A 33 13.85 27.16 -3.32
CA PRO A 33 12.65 27.58 -2.62
C PRO A 33 12.74 26.91 -1.25
N ALA A 34 12.94 27.72 -0.22
CA ALA A 34 12.88 27.25 1.15
C ALA A 34 11.51 26.60 1.28
N LEU A 35 11.47 25.27 1.21
CA LEU A 35 10.35 24.46 1.66
C LEU A 35 10.16 24.91 3.10
N SER A 36 9.19 25.82 3.29
CA SER A 36 8.90 26.42 4.58
C SER A 36 8.77 25.26 5.57
N PRO A 37 9.68 25.13 6.54
CA PRO A 37 9.60 24.04 7.50
C PRO A 37 8.68 24.50 8.63
N ASP A 38 7.46 24.95 8.32
CA ASP A 38 6.51 25.36 9.35
C ASP A 38 5.10 25.49 8.78
N THR A 39 4.51 24.35 8.44
CA THR A 39 3.06 24.23 8.49
C THR A 39 2.78 22.95 9.24
N GLY A 40 2.85 23.03 10.57
CA GLY A 40 2.18 22.05 11.42
C GLY A 40 0.77 21.83 10.88
N PRO A 41 0.21 20.61 10.98
CA PRO A 41 -1.00 20.26 10.28
C PRO A 41 -2.09 21.26 10.66
N ASN A 42 -2.54 22.07 9.69
CA ASN A 42 -3.59 23.06 9.90
C ASN A 42 -4.76 22.37 10.59
N GLY A 43 -5.28 22.90 11.70
CA GLY A 43 -6.32 22.22 12.48
C GLY A 43 -7.54 21.80 11.64
N LEU A 44 -7.85 22.54 10.57
CA LEU A 44 -8.86 22.16 9.58
C LEU A 44 -8.51 20.89 8.79
N SER A 45 -7.24 20.72 8.37
CA SER A 45 -6.76 19.50 7.71
C SER A 45 -6.81 18.29 8.64
N VAL A 46 -6.48 18.48 9.92
CA VAL A 46 -6.58 17.42 10.94
C VAL A 46 -8.03 16.99 11.15
N LEU A 47 -8.95 17.96 11.25
CA LEU A 47 -10.37 17.68 11.45
C LEU A 47 -10.99 16.94 10.25
N LEU A 48 -10.61 17.30 9.02
CA LEU A 48 -11.03 16.57 7.82
C LEU A 48 -10.49 15.13 7.79
N GLU A 49 -9.20 14.93 8.11
CA GLU A 49 -8.61 13.58 8.21
C GLU A 49 -9.33 12.72 9.24
N VAL A 50 -9.65 13.29 10.41
CA VAL A 50 -10.39 12.59 11.48
C VAL A 50 -11.82 12.24 11.04
N ASP A 51 -12.52 13.13 10.35
CA ASP A 51 -13.88 12.88 9.84
C ASP A 51 -13.90 11.75 8.81
N GLU A 52 -12.97 11.75 7.83
CA GLU A 52 -12.87 10.69 6.84
C GLU A 52 -12.53 9.33 7.46
N MET A 53 -11.59 9.30 8.41
CA MET A 53 -11.26 8.07 9.14
C MET A 53 -12.44 7.60 9.99
N GLN A 54 -13.18 8.51 10.62
CA GLN A 54 -14.36 8.18 11.43
C GLN A 54 -15.50 7.61 10.57
N LYS A 55 -15.69 8.15 9.37
CA LYS A 55 -16.64 7.62 8.37
C LYS A 55 -16.23 6.21 7.93
N ALA A 56 -14.95 5.97 7.62
CA ALA A 56 -14.46 4.65 7.27
C ALA A 56 -14.64 3.63 8.42
N LEU A 57 -14.46 4.06 9.67
CA LEU A 57 -14.73 3.23 10.86
C LEU A 57 -16.22 2.91 11.01
N GLN A 58 -17.12 3.83 10.72
CA GLN A 58 -18.57 3.60 10.74
C GLN A 58 -19.01 2.62 9.64
N GLU A 59 -18.49 2.78 8.41
CA GLU A 59 -18.77 1.84 7.32
C GLU A 59 -18.28 0.43 7.65
N PHE A 60 -17.13 0.31 8.31
CA PHE A 60 -16.65 -0.97 8.84
C PHE A 60 -17.56 -1.53 9.93
N ALA A 61 -18.00 -0.70 10.88
CA ALA A 61 -18.92 -1.10 11.95
C ALA A 61 -20.25 -1.63 11.38
N ALA A 62 -20.75 -1.05 10.29
CA ALA A 62 -21.94 -1.53 9.59
C ALA A 62 -21.72 -2.90 8.92
N ARG A 63 -20.48 -3.20 8.47
CA ARG A 63 -20.13 -4.49 7.84
C ARG A 63 -19.76 -5.58 8.86
N LYS A 64 -19.39 -5.21 10.09
CA LYS A 64 -19.02 -6.13 11.19
C LYS A 64 -20.03 -7.28 11.43
N PRO A 65 -21.36 -7.05 11.44
CA PRO A 65 -22.33 -8.14 11.63
C PRO A 65 -22.24 -9.21 10.53
N HIS A 66 -21.99 -8.82 9.28
CA HIS A 66 -21.83 -9.76 8.17
C HIS A 66 -20.60 -10.65 8.36
N TYR A 67 -19.48 -10.07 8.82
CA TYR A 67 -18.27 -10.84 9.12
C TYR A 67 -18.47 -11.82 10.28
N LEU A 68 -19.22 -11.42 11.32
CA LEU A 68 -19.56 -12.33 12.42
C LEU A 68 -20.46 -13.48 11.96
N ALA A 69 -21.41 -13.22 11.06
CA ALA A 69 -22.23 -14.27 10.46
C ALA A 69 -21.38 -15.26 9.64
N GLN A 70 -20.43 -14.77 8.84
CA GLN A 70 -19.49 -15.62 8.10
C GLN A 70 -18.61 -16.47 9.02
N GLN A 71 -18.13 -15.90 10.13
CA GLN A 71 -17.35 -16.63 11.13
C GLN A 71 -18.18 -17.75 11.78
N GLN A 72 -19.45 -17.49 12.08
CA GLN A 72 -20.36 -18.51 12.61
C GLN A 72 -20.56 -19.65 11.60
N GLN A 73 -20.77 -19.32 10.32
CA GLN A 73 -20.90 -20.33 9.26
C GLN A 73 -19.67 -21.22 9.12
N LEU A 74 -18.47 -20.65 9.25
CA LEU A 74 -17.21 -21.40 9.21
C LEU A 74 -17.09 -22.36 10.40
N LEU A 75 -17.47 -21.93 11.60
CA LEU A 75 -17.52 -22.79 12.79
C LEU A 75 -18.56 -23.91 12.65
N ASP A 76 -19.71 -23.63 12.05
CA ASP A 76 -20.76 -24.62 11.82
C ASP A 76 -20.33 -25.67 10.79
N LEU A 77 -19.63 -25.27 9.72
CA LEU A 77 -19.02 -26.19 8.76
C LEU A 77 -17.94 -27.06 9.41
N GLN A 78 -17.07 -26.46 10.22
CA GLN A 78 -16.03 -27.19 10.95
C GLN A 78 -16.62 -28.18 11.96
N ARG A 79 -17.69 -27.80 12.66
CA ARG A 79 -18.42 -28.69 13.57
C ARG A 79 -19.06 -29.86 12.81
N ARG A 80 -19.69 -29.60 11.65
CA ARG A 80 -20.24 -30.65 10.79
C ARG A 80 -19.17 -31.62 10.29
N GLN A 81 -18.00 -31.11 9.91
CA GLN A 81 -16.84 -31.93 9.51
C GLN A 81 -16.35 -32.83 10.65
N LEU A 82 -16.30 -32.32 11.89
CA LEU A 82 -15.89 -33.09 13.07
C LEU A 82 -16.93 -34.16 13.43
N GLN A 83 -18.22 -33.84 13.32
CA GLN A 83 -19.32 -34.76 13.60
C GLN A 83 -19.46 -35.87 12.55
N SER A 84 -19.10 -35.62 11.30
CA SER A 84 -19.16 -36.62 10.22
C SER A 84 -18.02 -37.65 10.25
N GLY A 85 -17.05 -37.52 11.17
CA GLY A 85 -16.06 -38.58 11.44
C GLY A 85 -15.13 -38.89 10.26
N ALA A 86 -14.79 -37.91 9.42
CA ALA A 86 -13.81 -38.02 8.33
C ALA A 86 -14.25 -38.81 7.07
N LYS A 87 -15.47 -38.58 6.59
CA LYS A 87 -15.70 -38.51 5.12
C LYS A 87 -15.86 -37.03 4.81
N GLY A 88 -14.96 -36.47 4.01
CA GLY A 88 -14.76 -35.01 3.83
C GLY A 88 -16.04 -34.20 3.63
N LEU A 89 -15.95 -32.88 3.88
CA LEU A 89 -16.99 -31.94 3.46
C LEU A 89 -17.32 -32.23 1.99
N GLY A 90 -18.61 -32.27 1.63
CA GLY A 90 -18.98 -32.41 0.22
C GLY A 90 -18.33 -31.29 -0.59
N SER A 91 -18.08 -31.49 -1.90
CA SER A 91 -17.37 -30.51 -2.73
C SER A 91 -17.92 -29.08 -2.62
N GLU A 92 -19.24 -28.93 -2.48
CA GLU A 92 -19.89 -27.63 -2.23
C GLU A 92 -19.54 -27.02 -0.86
N ASP A 93 -19.54 -27.84 0.20
CA ASP A 93 -19.22 -27.38 1.55
C ASP A 93 -17.71 -27.11 1.71
N GLU A 94 -16.85 -27.83 0.99
CA GLU A 94 -15.41 -27.57 0.93
C GLU A 94 -15.11 -26.26 0.19
N GLN A 95 -15.80 -25.99 -0.92
CA GLN A 95 -15.69 -24.72 -1.63
C GLN A 95 -16.19 -23.55 -0.78
N ARG A 96 -17.37 -23.70 -0.12
CA ARG A 96 -17.88 -22.69 0.83
C ARG A 96 -16.92 -22.45 1.99
N PHE A 97 -16.26 -23.50 2.48
CA PHE A 97 -15.27 -23.39 3.54
C PHE A 97 -14.06 -22.55 3.09
N GLN A 98 -13.57 -22.76 1.86
CA GLN A 98 -12.49 -21.95 1.28
C GLN A 98 -12.92 -20.47 1.10
N ASP A 99 -14.11 -20.23 0.55
CA ASP A 99 -14.63 -18.87 0.36
C ASP A 99 -14.76 -18.12 1.69
N LEU A 100 -15.21 -18.80 2.76
CA LEU A 100 -15.31 -18.23 4.10
C LEU A 100 -13.95 -17.99 4.76
N LEU A 101 -12.94 -18.83 4.48
CA LEU A 101 -11.56 -18.59 4.93
C LEU A 101 -10.97 -17.35 4.25
N GLU A 102 -11.22 -17.17 2.95
CA GLU A 102 -10.77 -15.99 2.22
C GLU A 102 -11.47 -14.73 2.74
N ALA A 103 -12.79 -14.77 2.93
CA ALA A 103 -13.55 -13.67 3.53
C ALA A 103 -13.03 -13.30 4.93
N ARG A 104 -12.67 -14.29 5.74
CA ARG A 104 -12.02 -14.08 7.05
C ARG A 104 -10.65 -13.42 6.91
N ALA A 105 -9.83 -13.84 5.95
CA ALA A 105 -8.52 -13.23 5.70
C ALA A 105 -8.67 -11.76 5.27
N GLN A 106 -9.65 -11.46 4.42
CA GLN A 106 -9.99 -10.10 4.03
C GLN A 106 -10.47 -9.29 5.25
N TYR A 107 -11.32 -9.84 6.11
CA TYR A 107 -11.74 -9.18 7.35
C TYR A 107 -10.56 -8.83 8.27
N HIS A 108 -9.59 -9.74 8.43
CA HIS A 108 -8.38 -9.46 9.22
C HIS A 108 -7.54 -8.33 8.63
N LYS A 109 -7.49 -8.17 7.30
CA LYS A 109 -6.86 -6.99 6.67
C LYS A 109 -7.61 -5.71 7.04
N HIS A 110 -8.94 -5.72 6.99
CA HIS A 110 -9.75 -4.57 7.40
C HIS A 110 -9.56 -4.21 8.88
N LEU A 111 -9.43 -5.20 9.78
CA LEU A 111 -9.14 -4.95 11.19
C LEU A 111 -7.81 -4.21 11.40
N LYS A 112 -6.77 -4.53 10.62
CA LYS A 112 -5.49 -3.81 10.69
C LYS A 112 -5.62 -2.35 10.24
N ILE A 113 -6.44 -2.09 9.22
CA ILE A 113 -6.72 -0.74 8.73
C ILE A 113 -7.48 0.07 9.78
N VAL A 114 -8.50 -0.54 10.40
CA VAL A 114 -9.26 0.03 11.52
C VAL A 114 -8.34 0.39 12.69
N GLN A 115 -7.43 -0.52 13.06
CA GLN A 115 -6.45 -0.27 14.12
C GLN A 115 -5.52 0.90 13.78
N HIS A 116 -5.00 0.94 12.55
CA HIS A 116 -4.17 2.05 12.08
C HIS A 116 -4.92 3.39 12.14
N PHE A 117 -6.18 3.44 11.72
CA PHE A 117 -6.99 4.66 11.82
C PHE A 117 -7.27 5.06 13.26
N GLN A 118 -7.52 4.11 14.15
CA GLN A 118 -7.69 4.39 15.57
C GLN A 118 -6.43 4.99 16.19
N ASP A 119 -5.25 4.44 15.88
CA ASP A 119 -3.97 4.96 16.35
C ASP A 119 -3.69 6.36 15.77
N ARG A 120 -3.98 6.57 14.49
CA ARG A 120 -3.79 7.87 13.83
C ARG A 120 -4.71 8.95 14.40
N ILE A 121 -5.98 8.64 14.63
CA ILE A 121 -6.92 9.56 15.30
C ILE A 121 -6.40 9.91 16.70
N GLN A 122 -5.91 8.94 17.47
CA GLN A 122 -5.33 9.21 18.80
C GLN A 122 -4.09 10.11 18.71
N GLN A 123 -3.19 9.89 17.76
CA GLN A 123 -2.01 10.73 17.54
C GLN A 123 -2.41 12.17 17.20
N LEU A 124 -3.35 12.35 16.27
CA LEU A 124 -3.87 13.66 15.89
C LEU A 124 -4.61 14.35 17.05
N THR A 125 -5.39 13.59 17.82
CA THR A 125 -6.07 14.09 19.03
C THR A 125 -5.06 14.56 20.09
N GLN A 126 -3.94 13.86 20.25
CA GLN A 126 -2.86 14.29 21.15
C GLN A 126 -2.13 15.54 20.65
N GLN A 127 -1.97 15.71 19.35
CA GLN A 127 -1.40 16.93 18.75
C GLN A 127 -2.33 18.14 18.88
N LEU A 128 -3.65 17.91 18.84
CA LEU A 128 -4.66 18.96 19.02
C LEU A 128 -4.98 19.26 20.49
N ARG A 129 -4.68 18.34 21.42
CA ARG A 129 -4.80 18.61 22.86
C ARG A 129 -3.73 19.67 23.19
N PRO A 130 -4.13 20.86 23.66
CA PRO A 130 -3.23 21.98 23.76
C PRO A 130 -2.04 21.59 24.65
N THR A 131 -0.85 21.78 24.12
CA THR A 131 0.27 22.32 24.91
C THR A 131 -0.22 23.59 25.59
N ALA A 132 -0.88 23.42 26.73
CA ALA A 132 -1.24 24.48 27.67
C ALA A 132 -0.01 24.83 28.51
#